data_AF-A0A3M7T4B9-F1
#
_entry.id   AF-A0A3M7T4B9-F1
#
_cell.length_a   1.000
_cell.length_b   1.000
_cell.length_c   1.000
_cell.angle_alpha   90.00
_cell.angle_beta   90.00
_cell.angle_gamma   90.00
#
_symmetry.space_group_name_H-M   'P 1'
#
loop_
_entity.id
_entity.type
_entity.pdbx_description
1 polymer ?
#
loop_
_entity_poly.entity_id
_entity_poly.type
_entity_poly.pdbx_seq_one_letter_code
_entity_poly.pdbx_strand_id
1 'polypeptide(L)'
;MGQTSTSLDNSNLDPECIGRRYWYVFLMSSLITFFGGLLIIFVWRFLTFLFVGKFFKKIRKRIFKTDNIDAVISLENSDTEIGWVTAARDFCGELISAQSISGRILMILVSILSVGSLVIYFFDASTSPIETCQKWKESVSQQIDLGFNLFFMLYFFIRFVAAQDKLWFWLDIYSIVDYFTIPPSFVSIYLDRNWIGLRFLRVLRLMNIPDILQYLNLLKTSNSIRLTQLFVMFLSIWLTAAGFVHLVN
;
A
#
# COMPACT_ATOMS: atom_id res chain seq x y z
N MET A 1 -45.56 -37.78 -18.36
CA MET A 1 -45.23 -36.57 -19.15
C MET A 1 -45.23 -35.38 -18.20
N GLY A 2 -44.07 -34.73 -18.04
CA GLY A 2 -43.95 -33.33 -17.62
C GLY A 2 -44.16 -32.99 -16.14
N GLN A 3 -43.20 -33.35 -15.27
CA GLN A 3 -42.90 -32.49 -14.13
C GLN A 3 -42.06 -31.32 -14.65
N THR A 4 -42.59 -30.11 -14.61
CA THR A 4 -41.84 -28.88 -14.91
C THR A 4 -41.68 -28.08 -13.63
N SER A 5 -40.69 -28.49 -12.85
CA SER A 5 -40.06 -27.69 -11.80
C SER A 5 -39.11 -26.69 -12.46
N THR A 6 -39.37 -25.40 -12.30
CA THR A 6 -38.37 -24.31 -12.29
C THR A 6 -39.04 -23.02 -11.82
N SER A 7 -39.46 -23.02 -10.56
CA SER A 7 -39.50 -21.77 -9.79
C SER A 7 -38.04 -21.34 -9.63
N LEU A 8 -37.65 -20.30 -10.37
CA LEU A 8 -36.39 -19.60 -10.17
C LEU A 8 -36.32 -19.12 -8.72
N ASP A 9 -35.48 -19.78 -7.94
CA ASP A 9 -35.13 -19.49 -6.55
C ASP A 9 -34.59 -18.06 -6.44
N ASN A 10 -35.45 -17.13 -6.06
CA ASN A 10 -35.12 -15.74 -5.72
C ASN A 10 -34.84 -15.58 -4.21
N SER A 11 -34.35 -16.63 -3.54
CA SER A 11 -34.25 -16.65 -2.08
C SER A 11 -33.08 -17.50 -1.55
N ASN A 12 -31.87 -17.29 -2.06
CA ASN A 12 -30.63 -17.68 -1.37
C ASN A 12 -29.73 -16.46 -1.11
N LEU A 13 -30.31 -15.35 -0.63
CA LEU A 13 -29.57 -14.46 0.25
C LEU A 13 -29.46 -15.18 1.59
N ASP A 14 -28.34 -15.88 1.82
CA ASP A 14 -28.07 -16.59 3.07
C ASP A 14 -28.33 -15.66 4.27
N PRO A 15 -29.41 -15.87 5.06
CA PRO A 15 -29.71 -15.03 6.22
C PRO A 15 -28.64 -15.17 7.32
N GLU A 16 -27.82 -16.23 7.26
CA GLU A 16 -26.63 -16.39 8.10
C GLU A 16 -25.54 -15.36 7.80
N CYS A 17 -25.48 -14.84 6.57
CA CYS A 17 -24.38 -13.99 6.17
C CYS A 17 -24.49 -12.58 6.75
N ILE A 18 -25.70 -12.03 6.86
CA ILE A 18 -25.96 -10.73 7.51
C ILE A 18 -25.98 -10.86 9.04
N GLY A 19 -26.19 -12.06 9.58
CA GLY A 19 -26.33 -12.31 11.03
C GLY A 19 -25.05 -12.12 11.85
N ARG A 20 -23.85 -12.19 11.23
CA ARG A 20 -22.57 -11.84 11.86
C ARG A 20 -21.76 -10.92 10.96
N ARG A 21 -21.58 -9.67 11.41
CA ARG A 21 -20.72 -8.69 10.74
C ARG A 21 -19.25 -8.97 11.06
N TYR A 22 -18.40 -9.04 10.04
CA TYR A 22 -16.97 -9.38 10.17
C TYR A 22 -16.04 -8.18 9.93
N TRP A 23 -16.55 -6.94 9.93
CA TRP A 23 -15.75 -5.71 9.83
C TRP A 23 -14.49 -5.71 10.71
N TYR A 24 -14.57 -6.30 11.92
CA TYR A 24 -13.42 -6.39 12.83
C TYR A 24 -12.27 -7.23 12.26
N VAL A 25 -12.54 -8.29 11.49
CA VAL A 25 -11.49 -9.13 10.87
C VAL A 25 -10.73 -8.32 9.82
N PHE A 26 -11.46 -7.54 9.02
CA PHE A 26 -10.85 -6.65 8.04
C PHE A 26 -10.01 -5.55 8.72
N LEU A 27 -10.55 -4.90 9.75
CA LEU A 27 -9.80 -3.89 10.50
C LEU A 27 -8.55 -4.47 11.18
N MET A 28 -8.68 -5.64 11.82
CA MET A 28 -7.55 -6.32 12.46
C MET A 28 -6.48 -6.70 11.44
N SER A 29 -6.84 -7.08 10.22
CA SER A 29 -5.84 -7.37 9.17
C SER A 29 -4.94 -6.17 8.89
N SER A 30 -5.51 -4.97 8.77
CA SER A 30 -4.75 -3.73 8.57
C SER A 30 -3.92 -3.35 9.78
N LEU A 31 -4.48 -3.47 10.99
CA LEU A 31 -3.76 -3.16 12.23
C LEU A 31 -2.58 -4.13 12.44
N ILE A 32 -2.77 -5.42 12.18
CA ILE A 32 -1.71 -6.43 12.26
C ILE A 32 -0.62 -6.12 11.24
N THR A 33 -0.96 -5.76 10.00
CA THR A 33 0.04 -5.34 9.01
C THR A 33 0.81 -4.11 9.48
N PHE A 34 0.13 -3.07 9.96
CA PHE A 34 0.75 -1.83 10.42
C PHE A 34 1.68 -2.04 11.62
N PHE A 35 1.18 -2.63 12.71
CA PHE A 35 1.97 -2.86 13.92
C PHE A 35 3.02 -3.94 13.71
N GLY A 36 2.71 -4.99 12.97
CA GLY A 36 3.64 -6.07 12.65
C GLY A 36 4.86 -5.56 11.88
N GLY A 37 4.66 -4.77 10.82
CA GLY A 37 5.78 -4.20 10.08
C GLY A 37 6.56 -3.15 10.87
N LEU A 38 5.89 -2.35 11.70
CA LEU A 38 6.55 -1.42 12.62
C LEU A 38 7.45 -2.16 13.63
N LEU A 39 6.96 -3.26 14.22
CA LEU A 39 7.77 -4.12 15.10
C LEU A 39 8.97 -4.71 14.36
N ILE A 40 8.79 -5.19 13.12
CA ILE A 40 9.89 -5.70 12.30
C ILE A 40 10.97 -4.63 12.08
N ILE A 41 10.58 -3.39 11.76
CA ILE A 41 11.51 -2.27 11.58
C ILE A 41 12.26 -1.96 12.88
N PHE A 42 11.56 -1.94 14.02
CA PHE A 42 12.19 -1.70 15.31
C PHE A 42 13.16 -2.82 15.70
N VAL A 43 12.77 -4.08 15.53
CA VAL A 43 13.62 -5.24 15.78
C VAL A 43 14.86 -5.20 14.88
N TRP A 44 14.69 -4.94 13.59
CA TRP A 44 15.81 -4.79 12.66
C TRP A 44 16.76 -3.69 13.11
N ARG A 45 16.24 -2.48 13.40
CA ARG A 45 17.05 -1.35 13.86
C ARG A 45 17.78 -1.64 15.17
N PHE A 46 17.11 -2.31 16.10
CA PHE A 46 17.69 -2.73 17.38
C PHE A 46 18.79 -3.77 17.17
N LEU A 47 18.58 -4.76 16.30
CA LEU A 47 19.60 -5.75 15.94
C LEU A 47 20.79 -5.09 15.27
N THR A 48 20.59 -4.21 14.27
CA THR A 48 21.68 -3.46 13.63
C THR A 48 22.47 -2.65 14.66
N PHE A 49 21.79 -1.96 15.59
CA PHE A 49 22.46 -1.20 16.64
C PHE A 49 23.31 -2.10 17.55
N LEU A 50 22.79 -3.25 17.98
CA LEU A 50 23.54 -4.21 18.79
C LEU A 50 24.72 -4.83 18.02
N PHE A 51 24.54 -5.18 16.75
CA PHE A 51 25.57 -5.79 15.92
C PHE A 51 26.66 -4.78 15.55
N VAL A 52 26.32 -3.59 15.09
CA VAL A 52 27.28 -2.51 14.77
C VAL A 52 28.03 -2.09 16.02
N GLY A 53 27.36 -1.93 17.17
CA GLY A 53 28.01 -1.62 18.44
C GLY A 53 28.99 -2.72 18.90
N LYS A 54 28.60 -4.00 18.78
CA LYS A 54 29.49 -5.15 19.07
C LYS A 54 30.63 -5.28 18.05
N PHE A 55 30.36 -4.99 16.79
CA PHE A 55 31.32 -5.08 15.69
C PHE A 55 32.38 -3.99 15.77
N PHE A 56 32.00 -2.71 15.99
CA PHE A 56 32.96 -1.63 16.25
C PHE A 56 33.79 -1.90 17.51
N LYS A 57 33.17 -2.45 18.57
CA LYS A 57 33.90 -2.85 19.78
C LYS A 57 34.86 -4.01 19.52
N LYS A 58 34.50 -4.96 18.65
CA LYS A 58 35.33 -6.11 18.25
C LYS A 58 36.48 -5.69 17.32
N ILE A 59 36.22 -4.80 16.37
CA ILE A 59 37.22 -4.21 15.47
C ILE A 59 38.22 -3.38 16.26
N ARG A 60 37.75 -2.45 17.11
CA ARG A 60 38.64 -1.64 17.96
C ARG A 60 39.58 -2.49 18.81
N LYS A 61 39.09 -3.64 19.30
CA LYS A 61 39.88 -4.60 20.09
C LYS A 61 40.83 -5.46 19.26
N ARG A 62 40.55 -5.69 17.98
CA ARG A 62 41.42 -6.44 17.04
C ARG A 62 42.48 -5.55 16.39
N ILE A 63 42.14 -4.32 15.98
CA ILE A 63 43.09 -3.33 15.45
C ILE A 63 44.18 -3.01 16.48
N PHE A 64 43.82 -2.91 17.76
CA PHE A 64 44.80 -2.73 18.83
C PHE A 64 45.66 -3.97 19.12
N LYS A 65 45.36 -5.13 18.52
CA LYS A 65 45.96 -6.43 18.87
C LYS A 65 46.64 -7.15 17.71
N THR A 66 46.44 -6.80 16.43
CA THR A 66 46.88 -7.65 15.30
C THR A 66 47.13 -6.89 13.99
N ASP A 67 48.33 -7.07 13.40
CA ASP A 67 48.78 -6.60 12.09
C ASP A 67 48.49 -7.60 10.94
N ASN A 68 47.36 -8.32 10.94
CA ASN A 68 47.07 -9.35 9.91
C ASN A 68 45.99 -8.94 8.90
N ILE A 69 46.36 -9.09 7.62
CA ILE A 69 45.63 -8.71 6.40
C ILE A 69 44.37 -9.57 6.15
N ASP A 70 44.33 -10.82 6.65
CA ASP A 70 43.20 -11.74 6.41
C ASP A 70 41.88 -11.31 7.08
N ALA A 71 41.95 -10.48 8.12
CA ALA A 71 40.78 -9.89 8.75
C ALA A 71 40.12 -8.80 7.87
N VAL A 72 40.86 -8.23 6.91
CA VAL A 72 40.34 -7.26 5.93
C VAL A 72 39.60 -7.98 4.82
N ILE A 73 40.14 -9.10 4.32
CA ILE A 73 39.54 -9.89 3.22
C ILE A 73 38.18 -10.50 3.62
N SER A 74 37.99 -10.83 4.89
CA SER A 74 36.70 -11.35 5.40
C SER A 74 35.61 -10.29 5.53
N LEU A 75 35.95 -8.99 5.48
CA LEU A 75 34.98 -7.89 5.39
C LEU A 75 34.47 -7.69 3.94
N GLU A 76 35.29 -8.04 2.96
CA GLU A 76 34.98 -7.87 1.54
C GLU A 76 33.87 -8.83 1.06
N ASN A 77 33.77 -10.01 1.66
CA ASN A 77 32.67 -10.94 1.33
C ASN A 77 31.28 -10.42 1.77
N SER A 78 31.19 -9.59 2.82
CA SER A 78 29.93 -8.89 3.14
C SER A 78 29.55 -7.83 2.11
N ASP A 79 30.48 -7.35 1.29
CA ASP A 79 30.20 -6.32 0.29
C ASP A 79 29.40 -6.84 -0.92
N THR A 80 29.47 -8.14 -1.22
CA THR A 80 28.71 -8.72 -2.35
C THR A 80 27.20 -8.75 -2.12
N GLU A 81 26.74 -9.10 -0.91
CA GLU A 81 25.32 -9.07 -0.54
C GLU A 81 24.81 -7.61 -0.38
N ILE A 82 25.67 -6.73 0.13
CA ILE A 82 25.41 -5.28 0.20
C ILE A 82 25.29 -4.67 -1.20
N GLY A 83 26.04 -5.17 -2.18
CA GLY A 83 26.02 -4.71 -3.57
C GLY A 83 24.66 -4.90 -4.25
N TRP A 84 24.03 -6.06 -4.09
CA TRP A 84 22.73 -6.36 -4.71
C TRP A 84 21.60 -5.52 -4.11
N VAL A 85 21.61 -5.34 -2.78
CA VAL A 85 20.63 -4.49 -2.08
C VAL A 85 20.77 -3.03 -2.50
N THR A 86 22.01 -2.56 -2.65
CA THR A 86 22.30 -1.19 -3.10
C THR A 86 21.83 -0.98 -4.54
N ALA A 87 22.15 -1.92 -5.45
CA ALA A 87 21.69 -1.87 -6.84
C ALA A 87 20.16 -1.87 -6.95
N ALA A 88 19.47 -2.71 -6.17
CA ALA A 88 18.00 -2.74 -6.14
C ALA A 88 17.40 -1.43 -5.62
N ARG A 89 18.02 -0.83 -4.59
CA ARG A 89 17.60 0.47 -4.04
C ARG A 89 17.75 1.60 -5.04
N ASP A 90 18.89 1.67 -5.73
CA ASP A 90 19.16 2.70 -6.73
C ASP A 90 18.22 2.57 -7.92
N PHE A 91 17.99 1.34 -8.40
CA PHE A 91 17.00 1.06 -9.44
C PHE A 91 15.57 1.50 -9.03
N CYS A 92 15.13 1.13 -7.81
CA CYS A 92 13.82 1.55 -7.32
C CYS A 92 13.73 3.07 -7.09
N GLY A 93 14.82 3.70 -6.66
CA GLY A 93 14.93 5.15 -6.52
C GLY A 93 14.81 5.89 -7.86
N GLU A 94 15.43 5.36 -8.91
CA GLU A 94 15.29 5.87 -10.27
C GLU A 94 13.84 5.77 -10.75
N LEU A 95 13.15 4.65 -10.48
CA LEU A 95 11.74 4.47 -10.83
C LEU A 95 10.81 5.48 -10.15
N ILE A 96 11.02 5.79 -8.86
CA ILE A 96 10.15 6.72 -8.11
C ILE A 96 10.45 8.18 -8.46
N SER A 97 11.70 8.50 -8.76
CA SER A 97 12.10 9.89 -9.06
C SER A 97 11.56 10.43 -10.39
N ALA A 98 10.92 9.58 -11.22
CA ALA A 98 10.39 9.93 -12.54
C ALA A 98 11.43 10.55 -13.51
N GLN A 99 12.72 10.34 -13.24
CA GLN A 99 13.81 10.81 -14.10
C GLN A 99 13.91 9.98 -15.38
N SER A 100 13.71 8.67 -15.26
CA SER A 100 13.70 7.71 -16.36
C SER A 100 12.34 7.63 -17.06
N ILE A 101 12.33 7.14 -18.31
CA ILE A 101 11.10 6.90 -19.06
C ILE A 101 10.22 5.86 -18.33
N SER A 102 10.84 4.82 -17.77
CA SER A 102 10.16 3.79 -16.96
C SER A 102 9.51 4.39 -15.71
N GLY A 103 10.20 5.28 -14.99
CA GLY A 103 9.65 5.98 -13.83
C GLY A 103 8.48 6.89 -14.20
N ARG A 104 8.56 7.62 -15.33
CA ARG A 104 7.45 8.44 -15.82
C ARG A 104 6.21 7.61 -16.17
N ILE A 105 6.40 6.49 -16.87
CA ILE A 105 5.30 5.56 -17.20
C ILE A 105 4.69 5.01 -15.91
N LEU A 106 5.51 4.61 -14.93
CA LEU A 106 5.04 4.11 -13.65
C LEU A 106 4.19 5.15 -12.92
N MET A 107 4.63 6.42 -12.84
CA MET A 107 3.88 7.48 -12.17
C MET A 107 2.56 7.81 -12.86
N ILE A 108 2.53 7.82 -14.20
CA ILE A 108 1.28 7.98 -14.96
C ILE A 108 0.33 6.82 -14.68
N LEU A 109 0.84 5.59 -14.72
CA LEU A 109 0.06 4.38 -14.48
C LEU A 109 -0.53 4.37 -13.07
N VAL A 110 0.27 4.68 -12.05
CA VAL A 110 -0.19 4.80 -10.65
C VAL A 110 -1.28 5.86 -10.52
N SER A 111 -1.15 6.99 -11.21
CA SER A 111 -2.16 8.06 -11.19
C SER A 111 -3.50 7.60 -11.77
N ILE A 112 -3.47 6.99 -12.97
CA ILE A 112 -4.68 6.49 -13.66
C ILE A 112 -5.35 5.40 -12.82
N LEU A 113 -4.58 4.45 -12.29
CA LEU A 113 -5.11 3.38 -11.46
C LEU A 113 -5.66 3.91 -10.13
N SER A 114 -5.05 4.95 -9.55
CA SER A 114 -5.55 5.58 -8.32
C SER A 114 -6.92 6.21 -8.54
N VAL A 115 -7.09 6.97 -9.63
CA VAL A 115 -8.40 7.52 -10.02
C VAL A 115 -9.40 6.41 -10.32
N GLY A 116 -9.00 5.37 -11.07
CA GLY A 116 -9.85 4.21 -11.36
C GLY A 116 -10.33 3.49 -10.09
N SER A 117 -9.43 3.24 -9.14
CA SER A 117 -9.77 2.61 -7.84
C SER A 117 -10.71 3.45 -6.99
N LEU A 118 -10.67 4.78 -7.16
CA LEU A 118 -11.58 5.71 -6.49
C LEU A 118 -12.96 5.75 -7.15
N VAL A 119 -13.03 5.68 -8.49
CA VAL A 119 -14.29 5.55 -9.22
C VAL A 119 -15.03 4.27 -8.83
N ILE A 120 -14.31 3.14 -8.75
CA ILE A 120 -14.89 1.88 -8.26
C ILE A 120 -15.42 2.04 -6.84
N TYR A 121 -14.67 2.69 -5.95
CA TYR A 121 -15.14 2.97 -4.59
C TYR A 121 -16.46 3.77 -4.60
N PHE A 122 -16.55 4.84 -5.40
CA PHE A 122 -17.79 5.63 -5.47
C PHE A 122 -18.97 4.83 -6.03
N PHE A 123 -18.71 3.96 -7.01
CA PHE A 123 -19.73 3.07 -7.58
C PHE A 123 -20.21 2.02 -6.57
N ASP A 124 -19.29 1.37 -5.86
CA ASP A 124 -19.62 0.40 -4.84
C ASP A 124 -20.35 1.07 -3.67
N ALA A 125 -19.91 2.25 -3.24
CA ALA A 125 -20.52 3.02 -2.15
C ALA A 125 -21.92 3.55 -2.49
N SER A 126 -22.23 3.80 -3.78
CA SER A 126 -23.56 4.25 -4.19
C SER A 126 -24.56 3.12 -4.39
N THR A 127 -24.09 1.91 -4.69
CA THR A 127 -24.93 0.79 -5.12
C THR A 127 -25.10 -0.28 -4.04
N SER A 128 -24.13 -0.45 -3.15
CA SER A 128 -24.07 -1.57 -2.20
C SER A 128 -24.08 -1.10 -0.74
N PRO A 129 -24.68 -1.87 0.18
CA PRO A 129 -24.50 -1.66 1.60
C PRO A 129 -23.04 -1.93 2.02
N ILE A 130 -22.66 -1.47 3.21
CA ILE A 130 -21.27 -1.48 3.73
C ILE A 130 -20.64 -2.89 3.71
N GLU A 131 -21.44 -3.92 3.98
CA GLU A 131 -21.06 -5.34 3.89
C GLU A 131 -22.02 -6.08 2.96
N THR A 132 -21.48 -6.71 1.92
CA THR A 132 -22.23 -7.61 1.04
C THR A 132 -21.63 -9.01 1.02
N CYS A 133 -22.53 -9.98 1.04
CA CYS A 133 -22.23 -11.39 0.95
C CYS A 133 -22.32 -11.82 -0.50
N GLN A 134 -21.22 -11.66 -1.21
CA GLN A 134 -21.13 -12.01 -2.62
C GLN A 134 -19.81 -12.72 -2.86
N LYS A 135 -19.90 -13.90 -3.50
CA LYS A 135 -18.72 -14.67 -3.86
C LYS A 135 -17.87 -13.89 -4.85
N TRP A 136 -16.54 -13.88 -4.64
CA TRP A 136 -15.58 -13.13 -5.46
C TRP A 136 -15.66 -13.48 -6.96
N LYS A 137 -15.97 -14.74 -7.28
CA LYS A 137 -16.06 -15.23 -8.66
C LYS A 137 -17.20 -14.58 -9.46
N GLU A 138 -18.23 -14.07 -8.78
CA GLU A 138 -19.45 -13.56 -9.40
C GLU A 138 -19.45 -12.02 -9.53
N SER A 139 -18.54 -11.32 -8.84
CA SER A 139 -18.46 -9.86 -8.81
C SER A 139 -17.30 -9.33 -9.64
N VAL A 140 -17.60 -8.79 -10.83
CA VAL A 140 -16.58 -8.15 -11.70
C VAL A 140 -15.93 -6.95 -11.00
N SER A 141 -16.69 -6.16 -10.23
CA SER A 141 -16.16 -5.01 -9.46
C SER A 141 -15.04 -5.44 -8.50
N GLN A 142 -15.24 -6.54 -7.75
CA GLN A 142 -14.28 -7.04 -6.78
C GLN A 142 -13.02 -7.63 -7.45
N GLN A 143 -13.16 -8.24 -8.63
CA GLN A 143 -12.02 -8.76 -9.40
C GLN A 143 -11.14 -7.62 -9.91
N ILE A 144 -11.74 -6.55 -10.43
CA ILE A 144 -11.00 -5.37 -10.87
C ILE A 144 -10.35 -4.68 -9.66
N ASP A 145 -11.08 -4.55 -8.54
CA ASP A 145 -10.55 -3.96 -7.31
C ASP A 145 -9.33 -4.70 -6.78
N LEU A 146 -9.37 -6.04 -6.81
CA LEU A 146 -8.24 -6.88 -6.46
C LEU A 146 -7.04 -6.65 -7.39
N GLY A 147 -7.28 -6.58 -8.70
CA GLY A 147 -6.23 -6.31 -9.68
C GLY A 147 -5.51 -4.99 -9.42
N PHE A 148 -6.28 -3.93 -9.12
CA PHE A 148 -5.69 -2.64 -8.74
C PHE A 148 -4.91 -2.72 -7.43
N ASN A 149 -5.43 -3.41 -6.42
CA ASN A 149 -4.72 -3.59 -5.14
C ASN A 149 -3.43 -4.41 -5.28
N LEU A 150 -3.38 -5.38 -6.19
CA LEU A 150 -2.15 -6.12 -6.49
C LEU A 150 -1.08 -5.21 -7.11
N PHE A 151 -1.48 -4.33 -8.02
CA PHE A 151 -0.57 -3.32 -8.57
C PHE A 151 -0.08 -2.35 -7.48
N PHE A 152 -0.97 -1.84 -6.62
CA PHE A 152 -0.57 -0.96 -5.52
C PHE A 152 0.35 -1.64 -4.52
N MET A 153 0.20 -2.95 -4.30
CA MET A 153 1.12 -3.72 -3.48
C MET A 153 2.53 -3.76 -4.09
N LEU A 154 2.66 -3.98 -5.40
CA LEU A 154 3.95 -3.90 -6.08
C LEU A 154 4.54 -2.49 -5.96
N TYR A 155 3.73 -1.45 -6.18
CA TYR A 155 4.15 -0.07 -6.05
C TYR A 155 4.60 0.27 -4.62
N PHE A 156 3.90 -0.23 -3.60
CA PHE A 156 4.30 -0.12 -2.20
C PHE A 156 5.68 -0.73 -1.96
N PHE A 157 5.97 -1.92 -2.50
CA PHE A 157 7.28 -2.55 -2.34
C PHE A 157 8.40 -1.77 -3.04
N ILE A 158 8.15 -1.23 -4.24
CA ILE A 158 9.11 -0.35 -4.92
C ILE A 158 9.44 0.86 -4.03
N ARG A 159 8.41 1.52 -3.47
CA ARG A 159 8.60 2.64 -2.54
C ARG A 159 9.32 2.24 -1.26
N PHE A 160 8.99 1.08 -0.70
CA PHE A 160 9.65 0.55 0.49
C PHE A 160 11.14 0.30 0.24
N VAL A 161 11.52 -0.31 -0.90
CA VAL A 161 12.91 -0.60 -1.24
C VAL A 161 13.71 0.69 -1.43
N ALA A 162 13.17 1.66 -2.17
CA ALA A 162 13.82 2.93 -2.44
C ALA A 162 13.99 3.83 -1.20
N ALA A 163 13.09 3.73 -0.21
CA ALA A 163 13.12 4.59 0.97
C ALA A 163 14.43 4.48 1.75
N GLN A 164 15.02 5.62 2.09
CA GLN A 164 16.24 5.69 2.91
C GLN A 164 15.93 5.36 4.38
N ASP A 165 14.91 6.02 4.93
CA ASP A 165 14.42 5.81 6.29
C ASP A 165 13.16 4.96 6.29
N LYS A 166 13.31 3.67 6.59
CA LYS A 166 12.18 2.72 6.61
C LYS A 166 11.08 3.12 7.60
N LEU A 167 11.43 3.75 8.73
CA LEU A 167 10.45 4.17 9.74
C LEU A 167 9.61 5.37 9.28
N TRP A 168 10.25 6.39 8.70
CA TRP A 168 9.53 7.54 8.13
C TRP A 168 8.64 7.11 6.96
N PHE A 169 9.16 6.24 6.09
CA PHE A 169 8.37 5.65 5.02
C PHE A 169 7.17 4.85 5.57
N TRP A 170 7.35 4.11 6.66
CA TRP A 170 6.28 3.33 7.28
C TRP A 170 5.15 4.21 7.86
N LEU A 171 5.49 5.41 8.33
CA LEU A 171 4.53 6.38 8.87
C LEU A 171 4.03 7.39 7.83
N ASP A 172 4.44 7.24 6.57
CA ASP A 172 3.98 8.09 5.49
C ASP A 172 2.48 7.86 5.22
N ILE A 173 1.74 8.94 4.94
CA ILE A 173 0.28 8.92 4.75
C ILE A 173 -0.10 7.95 3.62
N TYR A 174 0.70 7.92 2.56
CA TYR A 174 0.45 7.03 1.42
C TYR A 174 0.71 5.56 1.75
N SER A 175 1.67 5.27 2.64
CA SER A 175 1.89 3.92 3.16
C SER A 175 0.74 3.51 4.08
N ILE A 176 0.25 4.44 4.90
CA ILE A 176 -0.91 4.25 5.77
C ILE A 176 -2.15 3.85 4.96
N VAL A 177 -2.43 4.56 3.86
CA VAL A 177 -3.53 4.21 2.95
C VAL A 177 -3.39 2.78 2.44
N ASP A 178 -2.20 2.38 2.00
CA ASP A 178 -1.94 1.04 1.49
C ASP A 178 -2.20 -0.05 2.54
N TYR A 179 -1.84 0.16 3.80
CA TYR A 179 -2.14 -0.79 4.90
C TYR A 179 -3.63 -0.95 5.18
N PHE A 180 -4.42 0.10 4.97
CA PHE A 180 -5.85 0.07 5.20
C PHE A 180 -6.66 -0.39 3.98
N THR A 181 -6.05 -0.45 2.80
CA THR A 181 -6.74 -0.89 1.57
C THR A 181 -6.30 -2.27 1.08
N ILE A 182 -5.01 -2.62 1.19
CA ILE A 182 -4.46 -3.83 0.54
C ILE A 182 -4.74 -5.11 1.36
N PRO A 183 -4.34 -5.22 2.64
CA PRO A 183 -4.63 -6.42 3.45
C PRO A 183 -6.13 -6.76 3.52
N PRO A 184 -7.05 -5.81 3.76
CA PRO A 184 -8.49 -6.10 3.76
C PRO A 184 -8.99 -6.66 2.42
N SER A 185 -8.39 -6.25 1.30
CA SER A 185 -8.77 -6.75 -0.03
C SER A 185 -8.41 -8.22 -0.21
N PHE A 186 -7.27 -8.67 0.31
CA PHE A 186 -6.92 -10.10 0.34
C PHE A 186 -7.82 -10.89 1.30
N VAL A 187 -8.12 -10.33 2.47
CA VAL A 187 -9.06 -10.93 3.42
C VAL A 187 -10.46 -11.09 2.82
N SER A 188 -10.88 -10.16 1.95
CA SER A 188 -12.18 -10.22 1.26
C SER A 188 -12.36 -11.47 0.39
N ILE A 189 -11.26 -11.99 -0.17
CA ILE A 189 -11.25 -13.22 -0.97
C ILE A 189 -11.30 -14.43 -0.05
N TYR A 190 -10.53 -14.40 1.04
CA TYR A 190 -10.48 -15.51 1.98
C TYR A 190 -11.83 -15.74 2.68
N LEU A 191 -12.59 -14.68 2.94
CA LEU A 191 -13.89 -14.73 3.61
C LEU A 191 -15.09 -14.74 2.65
N ASP A 192 -14.88 -14.66 1.33
CA ASP A 192 -15.94 -14.50 0.31
C ASP A 192 -16.95 -13.38 0.65
N ARG A 193 -16.44 -12.27 1.19
CA ARG A 193 -17.25 -11.13 1.67
C ARG A 193 -16.61 -9.81 1.27
N ASN A 194 -17.45 -8.87 0.82
CA ASN A 194 -17.00 -7.54 0.44
C ASN A 194 -17.25 -6.55 1.59
N TRP A 195 -16.20 -5.81 1.97
CA TRP A 195 -16.28 -4.74 2.95
C TRP A 195 -15.77 -3.43 2.34
N ILE A 196 -16.64 -2.43 2.31
CA ILE A 196 -16.34 -1.10 1.75
C ILE A 196 -15.55 -0.23 2.75
N GLY A 197 -15.52 -0.62 4.04
CA GLY A 197 -15.32 0.29 5.17
C GLY A 197 -14.21 1.33 5.03
N LEU A 198 -12.94 0.92 5.00
CA LEU A 198 -11.80 1.86 4.94
C LEU A 198 -11.38 2.24 3.51
N ARG A 199 -12.13 1.84 2.48
CA ARG A 199 -11.78 2.13 1.08
C ARG A 199 -11.83 3.61 0.74
N PHE A 200 -12.56 4.44 1.52
CA PHE A 200 -12.59 5.89 1.33
C PHE A 200 -11.20 6.53 1.49
N LEU A 201 -10.28 5.91 2.23
CA LEU A 201 -8.90 6.39 2.37
C LEU A 201 -8.15 6.46 1.03
N ARG A 202 -8.62 5.76 -0.02
CA ARG A 202 -8.07 5.86 -1.40
C ARG A 202 -8.11 7.29 -1.94
N VAL A 203 -9.04 8.13 -1.47
CA VAL A 203 -9.11 9.56 -1.82
C VAL A 203 -7.81 10.29 -1.47
N LEU A 204 -7.12 9.89 -0.41
CA LEU A 204 -5.86 10.52 0.00
C LEU A 204 -4.73 10.33 -1.04
N ARG A 205 -4.83 9.31 -1.91
CA ARG A 205 -3.90 9.15 -3.03
C ARG A 205 -3.97 10.29 -4.05
N LEU A 206 -5.10 11.03 -4.09
CA LEU A 206 -5.21 12.21 -4.94
C LEU A 206 -4.21 13.30 -4.55
N MET A 207 -3.75 13.36 -3.30
CA MET A 207 -2.78 14.37 -2.83
C MET A 207 -1.43 14.30 -3.58
N ASN A 208 -1.10 13.17 -4.23
CA ASN A 208 0.10 13.04 -5.08
C ASN A 208 -0.09 13.55 -6.52
N ILE A 209 -1.33 13.80 -6.95
CA ILE A 209 -1.64 14.23 -8.33
C ILE A 209 -0.97 15.56 -8.69
N PRO A 210 -0.97 16.61 -7.84
CA PRO A 210 -0.31 17.87 -8.19
C PRO A 210 1.18 17.71 -8.52
N ASP A 211 1.88 16.86 -7.76
CA ASP A 211 3.30 16.58 -7.98
C ASP A 211 3.51 15.81 -9.29
N ILE A 212 2.63 14.84 -9.59
CA ILE A 212 2.62 14.12 -10.88
C ILE A 212 2.37 15.07 -12.05
N LEU A 213 1.41 15.99 -11.93
CA LEU A 213 1.10 16.99 -12.96
C LEU A 213 2.27 17.94 -13.21
N GLN A 214 3.03 18.27 -12.17
CA GLN A 214 4.27 19.03 -12.29
C GLN A 214 5.33 18.23 -13.06
N TYR A 215 5.50 16.94 -12.76
CA TYR A 215 6.40 16.06 -13.51
C TYR A 215 6.01 15.92 -14.99
N LEU A 216 4.72 15.95 -15.30
CA LEU A 216 4.20 15.91 -16.68
C LEU A 216 4.32 17.25 -17.42
N ASN A 217 4.90 18.28 -16.80
CA ASN A 217 5.05 19.63 -17.35
C ASN A 217 3.72 20.27 -17.80
N LEU A 218 2.60 19.85 -17.21
CA LEU A 218 1.27 20.41 -17.44
C LEU A 218 1.06 21.67 -16.61
N LEU A 219 1.61 21.70 -15.40
CA LEU A 219 1.60 22.87 -14.52
C LEU A 219 2.92 23.63 -14.64
N LYS A 220 2.94 24.65 -15.49
CA LYS A 220 4.15 25.43 -15.78
C LYS A 220 4.40 26.59 -14.81
N THR A 221 3.36 27.12 -14.18
CA THR A 221 3.47 28.30 -13.31
C THR A 221 3.43 27.90 -11.84
N SER A 222 4.32 28.47 -11.02
CA SER A 222 4.37 28.20 -9.59
C SER A 222 3.04 28.48 -8.88
N ASN A 223 2.27 29.45 -9.38
CA ASN A 223 0.95 29.77 -8.85
C ASN A 223 -0.08 28.69 -9.17
N SER A 224 -0.08 28.10 -10.37
CA SER A 224 -1.02 27.02 -10.69
C SER A 224 -0.69 25.74 -9.95
N ILE A 225 0.60 25.44 -9.73
CA ILE A 225 1.05 24.31 -8.90
C ILE A 225 0.49 24.45 -7.48
N ARG A 226 0.74 25.59 -6.83
CA ARG A 226 0.26 25.84 -5.45
C ARG A 226 -1.26 25.81 -5.36
N LEU A 227 -1.96 26.42 -6.31
CA LEU A 227 -3.44 26.41 -6.35
C LEU A 227 -3.97 24.97 -6.46
N THR A 228 -3.37 24.17 -7.34
CA THR A 228 -3.78 22.77 -7.56
C THR A 228 -3.50 21.92 -6.32
N GLN A 229 -2.35 22.10 -5.67
CA GLN A 229 -2.02 21.45 -4.40
C GLN A 229 -3.05 21.76 -3.31
N LEU A 230 -3.39 23.03 -3.12
CA LEU A 230 -4.38 23.45 -2.12
C LEU A 230 -5.77 22.90 -2.44
N PHE A 231 -6.19 22.96 -3.70
CA PHE A 231 -7.49 22.47 -4.14
C PHE A 231 -7.62 20.95 -3.95
N VAL A 232 -6.62 20.18 -4.38
CA VAL A 232 -6.61 18.73 -4.21
C VAL A 232 -6.57 18.33 -2.74
N MET A 233 -5.76 19.02 -1.92
CA MET A 233 -5.72 18.79 -0.48
C MET A 233 -7.10 19.03 0.17
N PHE A 234 -7.75 20.14 -0.19
CA PHE A 234 -9.10 20.46 0.29
C PHE A 234 -10.11 19.38 -0.09
N LEU A 235 -10.14 18.98 -1.37
CA LEU A 235 -11.03 17.91 -1.85
C LEU A 235 -10.75 16.58 -1.16
N SER A 236 -9.48 16.22 -0.97
CA SER A 236 -9.11 14.97 -0.34
C SER A 236 -9.59 14.91 1.11
N ILE A 237 -9.44 15.99 1.88
CA ILE A 237 -9.92 16.07 3.26
C ILE A 237 -11.45 16.00 3.29
N TRP A 238 -12.13 16.79 2.44
CA TRP A 238 -13.58 16.82 2.35
C TRP A 238 -14.19 15.43 2.07
N LEU A 239 -13.68 14.75 1.03
CA LEU A 239 -14.16 13.44 0.63
C LEU A 239 -13.80 12.34 1.64
N THR A 240 -12.65 12.46 2.31
CA THR A 240 -12.28 11.53 3.41
C THR A 240 -13.24 11.70 4.58
N ALA A 241 -13.61 12.93 4.95
CA ALA A 241 -14.59 13.19 6.00
C ALA A 241 -15.99 12.65 5.62
N ALA A 242 -16.42 12.86 4.38
CA ALA A 242 -17.69 12.30 3.89
C ALA A 242 -17.69 10.76 3.93
N GLY A 243 -16.60 10.12 3.52
CA GLY A 243 -16.44 8.66 3.58
C GLY A 243 -16.44 8.12 5.01
N PHE A 244 -15.81 8.85 5.95
CA PHE A 244 -15.86 8.50 7.37
C PHE A 244 -17.28 8.57 7.94
N VAL A 245 -18.03 9.63 7.62
CA VAL A 245 -19.44 9.75 8.04
C VAL A 245 -20.28 8.63 7.44
N HIS A 246 -20.07 8.30 6.16
CA HIS A 246 -20.75 7.18 5.49
C HIS A 246 -20.43 5.81 6.11
N LEU A 247 -19.24 5.64 6.69
CA LEU A 247 -18.88 4.40 7.40
C LEU A 247 -19.60 4.26 8.75
N VAL A 248 -19.74 5.37 9.47
CA VAL A 248 -20.30 5.38 10.83
C VAL A 248 -21.82 5.37 10.83
N ASN A 249 -22.45 5.94 9.80
CA ASN A 249 -23.90 6.04 9.64
C ASN A 249 -24.48 4.81 8.93
#